data_AF-A0A7J8PTH3-F1
#
_entry.id   AF-A0A7J8PTH3-F1
#
_cell.length_a   1.000
_cell.length_b   1.000
_cell.length_c   1.000
_cell.angle_alpha   90.00
_cell.angle_beta   90.00
_cell.angle_gamma   90.00
#
_symmetry.space_group_name_H-M   'P 1'
#
loop_
_entity.id
_entity.type
_entity.pdbx_description
1 polymer ?
#
loop_
_entity_poly.entity_id
_entity_poly.type
_entity_poly.pdbx_seq_one_letter_code
_entity_poly.pdbx_strand_id
1 'polypeptide(L)'
;AKFVITPLLSPLNLYDEARTTQLELIIGKHGKLGFWSIEFVTDILEAARKPFVAAIDGPALGGGLEIALACHARISTSSTVLGLPELRYGILPGLGGTQRLPRLVGLRKALEMILMSKLVYGDNARGMDLVDGISSADLLTTTACHWAKDILAHRRPRTVSLYRTDWLEPLPKAKMMLEHARVKSKKQAPNLKHPLVCIDVIEEGLVHGPRAALWKESKALHELRQSDTCRSLVYFFARQRTSKVPGITDMRLIPRKVDTFAVVGGGILGSSIATALILSNYSVILKELDEKALLTGILRVKVNLQDHVKQGKLAEVKLDKILSLCKGVLHYEGFREVDMVIEVWFLQHRF
;
A
#
# COMPACT_ATOMS: atom_id res chain seq x y z
N ALA A 1 22.02 -18.86 -1.09
CA ALA A 1 22.88 -17.69 -1.37
C ALA A 1 22.33 -16.49 -0.60
N LYS A 2 23.14 -15.48 -0.25
CA LYS A 2 22.64 -14.25 0.38
C LYS A 2 21.82 -13.49 -0.66
N PHE A 3 20.53 -13.32 -0.42
CA PHE A 3 19.71 -12.30 -1.10
C PHE A 3 19.20 -11.36 -0.02
N VAL A 4 19.86 -10.21 0.11
CA VAL A 4 19.25 -9.08 0.80
C VAL A 4 18.27 -8.50 -0.21
N ILE A 5 16.98 -8.60 0.06
CA ILE A 5 15.99 -7.86 -0.71
C ILE A 5 16.01 -6.46 -0.09
N THR A 6 17.02 -5.67 -0.48
CA THR A 6 16.93 -4.22 -0.38
C THR A 6 15.68 -3.79 -1.14
N PRO A 7 14.96 -2.77 -0.67
CA PRO A 7 13.67 -2.38 -1.22
C PRO A 7 13.83 -2.25 -2.73
N LEU A 8 13.27 -3.22 -3.47
CA LEU A 8 12.92 -2.99 -4.85
C LEU A 8 11.94 -1.85 -4.73
N LEU A 9 12.47 -0.69 -5.10
CA LEU A 9 11.85 0.60 -4.96
C LEU A 9 10.39 0.49 -5.40
N SER A 10 9.55 1.34 -4.81
CA SER A 10 8.12 1.46 -5.13
C SER A 10 7.80 1.08 -6.59
N PRO A 11 6.60 0.55 -6.91
CA PRO A 11 6.19 0.30 -8.30
C PRO A 11 6.38 1.48 -9.27
N LEU A 12 6.70 2.66 -8.73
CA LEU A 12 6.96 3.95 -9.35
C LEU A 12 8.43 4.29 -9.63
N ASN A 13 9.43 3.58 -9.09
CA ASN A 13 10.83 3.68 -9.55
C ASN A 13 11.08 2.92 -10.86
N LEU A 14 10.14 2.05 -11.23
CA LEU A 14 10.04 1.57 -12.60
C LEU A 14 9.95 2.75 -13.59
N TYR A 15 9.38 3.89 -13.22
CA TYR A 15 9.19 5.04 -14.11
C TYR A 15 10.09 6.27 -13.85
N ASP A 16 10.81 6.35 -12.71
CA ASP A 16 11.56 7.56 -12.32
C ASP A 16 13.02 7.60 -12.84
N GLU A 17 13.58 6.45 -13.26
CA GLU A 17 14.80 6.45 -14.06
C GLU A 17 14.43 6.61 -15.54
N ALA A 18 14.26 7.87 -15.95
CA ALA A 18 14.32 8.30 -17.35
C ALA A 18 15.75 8.10 -17.90
N ARG A 19 16.15 6.83 -17.97
CA ARG A 19 17.19 6.19 -18.78
C ARG A 19 17.11 4.70 -18.44
N THR A 20 16.17 4.00 -19.08
CA THR A 20 16.49 2.71 -19.72
C THR A 20 17.37 1.79 -18.85
N THR A 21 16.85 1.19 -17.76
CA THR A 21 17.51 0.02 -17.11
C THR A 21 16.69 -0.72 -16.06
N GLN A 22 15.92 -0.07 -15.17
CA GLN A 22 15.18 -0.81 -14.10
C GLN A 22 13.81 -1.36 -14.54
N LEU A 23 13.08 -0.65 -15.42
CA LEU A 23 11.98 -1.25 -16.18
C LEU A 23 12.50 -2.31 -17.16
N GLU A 24 13.71 -2.17 -17.68
CA GLU A 24 14.37 -3.17 -18.54
C GLU A 24 14.83 -4.42 -17.78
N LEU A 25 14.87 -4.40 -16.45
CA LEU A 25 15.11 -5.60 -15.64
C LEU A 25 13.86 -6.49 -15.53
N ILE A 26 12.65 -5.97 -15.78
CA ILE A 26 11.43 -6.78 -16.04
C ILE A 26 11.17 -6.86 -17.55
N ILE A 27 11.65 -5.88 -18.32
CA ILE A 27 11.57 -5.77 -19.77
C ILE A 27 12.97 -6.10 -20.32
N GLY A 28 13.47 -7.29 -20.01
CA GLY A 28 14.66 -7.79 -20.67
C GLY A 28 14.33 -7.93 -22.16
N LYS A 29 15.23 -7.49 -23.03
CA LYS A 29 15.29 -7.71 -24.48
C LYS A 29 15.26 -9.21 -24.92
N HIS A 30 14.71 -10.10 -24.10
CA HIS A 30 14.56 -11.54 -24.28
C HIS A 30 13.09 -12.00 -24.11
N GLY A 31 12.21 -11.46 -24.95
CA GLY A 31 11.41 -12.23 -25.93
C GLY A 31 10.43 -13.36 -25.56
N LYS A 32 10.13 -13.73 -24.30
CA LYS A 32 9.21 -14.85 -24.04
C LYS A 32 8.22 -14.63 -22.89
N LEU A 33 6.93 -14.88 -23.17
CA LEU A 33 5.87 -14.89 -22.17
C LEU A 33 6.21 -15.89 -21.05
N GLY A 34 6.08 -15.47 -19.80
CA GLY A 34 6.33 -16.33 -18.64
C GLY A 34 7.78 -16.49 -18.21
N PHE A 35 8.76 -15.90 -18.92
CA PHE A 35 10.18 -15.99 -18.54
C PHE A 35 10.43 -15.60 -17.08
N TRP A 36 9.93 -14.44 -16.64
CA TRP A 36 10.19 -13.96 -15.28
C TRP A 36 9.44 -14.77 -14.21
N SER A 37 8.13 -14.96 -14.36
CA SER A 37 7.32 -15.65 -13.35
C SER A 37 7.65 -17.14 -13.23
N ILE A 38 7.83 -17.80 -14.38
CA ILE A 38 7.97 -19.26 -14.47
C ILE A 38 9.44 -19.65 -14.49
N GLU A 39 10.19 -19.28 -15.53
CA GLU A 39 11.57 -19.75 -15.68
C GLU A 39 12.47 -19.16 -14.56
N PHE A 40 12.42 -17.86 -14.31
CA PHE A 40 13.29 -17.23 -13.31
C PHE A 40 12.81 -17.42 -11.87
N VAL A 41 11.62 -16.92 -11.52
CA VAL A 41 11.15 -16.93 -10.12
C VAL A 41 10.82 -18.35 -9.65
N THR A 42 10.17 -19.16 -10.49
CA THR A 42 9.71 -20.49 -10.09
C THR A 42 10.78 -21.56 -10.30
N ASP A 43 11.30 -21.72 -11.52
CA ASP A 43 12.19 -22.83 -11.85
C ASP A 43 13.65 -22.59 -11.43
N ILE A 44 14.13 -21.34 -11.45
CA ILE A 44 15.49 -21.01 -11.00
C ILE A 44 15.53 -20.71 -9.49
N LEU A 45 14.71 -19.77 -9.00
CA LEU A 45 14.83 -19.29 -7.61
C LEU A 45 14.16 -20.24 -6.61
N GLU A 46 12.87 -20.51 -6.76
CA GLU A 46 12.10 -21.32 -5.80
C GLU A 46 12.48 -22.81 -5.86
N ALA A 47 12.70 -23.36 -7.07
CA ALA A 47 13.11 -24.76 -7.24
C ALA A 47 14.62 -25.00 -7.01
N ALA A 48 15.42 -23.97 -6.71
CA ALA A 48 16.86 -24.10 -6.48
C ALA A 48 17.23 -25.13 -5.42
N ARG A 49 18.33 -25.87 -5.65
CA ARG A 49 18.86 -26.82 -4.66
C ARG A 49 19.37 -26.16 -3.38
N LYS A 50 19.75 -24.88 -3.44
CA LYS A 50 20.23 -24.11 -2.28
C LYS A 50 19.10 -23.23 -1.75
N PRO A 51 18.89 -23.16 -0.42
CA PRO A 51 17.84 -22.32 0.14
C PRO A 51 18.14 -20.82 -0.07
N PHE A 52 17.05 -20.08 -0.24
CA PHE A 52 16.99 -18.62 -0.32
C PHE A 52 16.14 -18.11 0.83
N VAL A 53 16.67 -17.17 1.59
CA VAL A 53 15.97 -16.50 2.68
C VAL A 53 15.96 -15.01 2.36
N ALA A 54 14.77 -14.42 2.30
CA ALA A 54 14.59 -12.99 2.10
C ALA A 54 14.83 -12.24 3.41
N ALA A 55 15.84 -11.38 3.45
CA ALA A 55 15.98 -10.35 4.48
C ALA A 55 15.32 -9.07 3.97
N ILE A 56 14.26 -8.62 4.65
CA ILE A 56 13.41 -7.51 4.19
C ILE A 56 13.47 -6.35 5.19
N ASP A 57 14.01 -5.21 4.74
CA ASP A 57 13.93 -3.96 5.47
C ASP A 57 13.29 -2.87 4.59
N GLY A 58 12.46 -2.03 5.21
CA GLY A 58 11.68 -1.03 4.47
C GLY A 58 10.54 -1.61 3.63
N PRO A 59 10.15 -0.96 2.52
CA PRO A 59 9.01 -1.40 1.70
C PRO A 59 9.38 -2.55 0.75
N ALA A 60 8.60 -3.63 0.79
CA ALA A 60 8.59 -4.69 -0.20
C ALA A 60 7.21 -4.75 -0.86
N LEU A 61 7.09 -4.07 -2.00
CA LEU A 61 5.83 -3.88 -2.72
C LEU A 61 5.88 -4.49 -4.12
N GLY A 62 4.75 -5.06 -4.54
CA GLY A 62 4.58 -5.68 -5.85
C GLY A 62 5.63 -6.76 -6.11
N GLY A 63 6.36 -6.68 -7.22
CA GLY A 63 7.41 -7.64 -7.58
C GLY A 63 8.47 -7.88 -6.48
N GLY A 64 8.77 -6.88 -5.64
CA GLY A 64 9.66 -7.05 -4.50
C GLY A 64 9.10 -8.03 -3.46
N LEU A 65 7.79 -7.96 -3.20
CA LEU A 65 7.10 -8.96 -2.37
C LEU A 65 7.02 -10.30 -3.10
N GLU A 66 6.70 -10.34 -4.39
CA GLU A 66 6.58 -11.60 -5.13
C GLU A 66 7.87 -12.43 -5.13
N ILE A 67 9.03 -11.78 -5.23
CA ILE A 67 10.35 -12.43 -5.08
C ILE A 67 10.55 -12.94 -3.65
N ALA A 68 10.16 -12.16 -2.63
CA ALA A 68 10.18 -12.62 -1.25
C ALA A 68 9.26 -13.83 -1.01
N LEU A 69 8.08 -13.88 -1.64
CA LEU A 69 7.16 -15.01 -1.54
C LEU A 69 7.75 -16.29 -2.16
N ALA A 70 8.56 -16.15 -3.21
CA ALA A 70 9.26 -17.28 -3.84
C ALA A 70 10.48 -17.78 -3.03
N CYS A 71 10.98 -16.99 -2.07
CA CYS A 71 12.01 -17.45 -1.14
C CYS A 71 11.46 -18.51 -0.17
N HIS A 72 12.36 -19.35 0.34
CA HIS A 72 12.03 -20.45 1.23
C HIS A 72 11.73 -20.00 2.66
N ALA A 73 12.22 -18.82 3.04
CA ALA A 73 11.82 -18.11 4.26
C ALA A 73 11.96 -16.59 4.07
N ARG A 74 11.30 -15.81 4.92
CA ARG A 74 11.26 -14.34 4.94
C ARG A 74 11.46 -13.85 6.37
N ILE A 75 12.49 -13.03 6.59
CA ILE A 75 12.75 -12.34 7.84
C ILE A 75 12.61 -10.85 7.57
N SER A 76 11.85 -10.14 8.39
CA SER A 76 11.63 -8.70 8.20
C SER A 76 11.92 -7.89 9.46
N THR A 77 12.01 -6.57 9.31
CA THR A 77 11.91 -5.64 10.44
C THR A 77 10.43 -5.43 10.81
N SER A 78 10.15 -4.94 12.01
CA SER A 78 8.78 -4.64 12.45
C SER A 78 8.14 -3.51 11.62
N SER A 79 8.98 -2.55 11.20
CA SER A 79 8.61 -1.40 10.36
C SER A 79 8.46 -1.71 8.86
N THR A 80 8.80 -2.92 8.41
CA THR A 80 8.65 -3.33 7.01
C THR A 80 7.22 -3.15 6.53
N VAL A 81 7.04 -2.72 5.29
CA VAL A 81 5.72 -2.56 4.65
C VAL A 81 5.61 -3.51 3.46
N LEU A 82 4.64 -4.41 3.49
CA LEU A 82 4.44 -5.50 2.53
C LEU A 82 3.10 -5.35 1.82
N GLY A 83 3.07 -5.52 0.49
CA GLY A 83 1.79 -5.55 -0.23
C GLY A 83 1.92 -5.72 -1.74
N LEU A 84 0.78 -5.98 -2.38
CA LEU A 84 0.65 -6.13 -3.84
C LEU A 84 -0.27 -5.00 -4.38
N PRO A 85 0.29 -3.81 -4.70
CA PRO A 85 -0.48 -2.65 -5.12
C PRO A 85 -0.79 -2.59 -6.64
N GLU A 86 -0.52 -3.65 -7.40
CA GLU A 86 -0.59 -3.72 -8.87
C GLU A 86 -1.93 -3.27 -9.44
N LEU A 87 -3.03 -3.58 -8.75
CA LEU A 87 -4.37 -3.24 -9.22
C LEU A 87 -4.61 -1.73 -9.26
N ARG A 88 -3.87 -0.93 -8.49
CA ARG A 88 -3.92 0.54 -8.61
C ARG A 88 -3.45 1.01 -9.99
N TYR A 89 -2.57 0.26 -10.64
CA TYR A 89 -2.03 0.58 -11.96
C TYR A 89 -2.79 -0.11 -13.10
N GLY A 90 -3.91 -0.78 -12.81
CA GLY A 90 -4.71 -1.47 -13.82
C GLY A 90 -4.13 -2.81 -14.28
N ILE A 91 -3.19 -3.37 -13.52
CA ILE A 91 -2.57 -4.68 -13.76
C ILE A 91 -2.77 -5.60 -12.56
N LEU A 92 -2.25 -6.82 -12.63
CA LEU A 92 -2.27 -7.80 -11.55
C LEU A 92 -0.83 -8.23 -11.19
N PRO A 93 -0.60 -8.87 -10.02
CA PRO A 93 0.71 -9.42 -9.66
C PRO A 93 1.22 -10.39 -10.74
N GLY A 94 2.48 -10.25 -11.14
CA GLY A 94 3.00 -10.80 -12.38
C GLY A 94 4.10 -11.84 -12.25
N LEU A 95 4.55 -12.10 -11.03
CA LEU A 95 5.66 -12.99 -10.69
C LEU A 95 5.21 -14.11 -9.74
N GLY A 96 3.95 -14.53 -9.86
CA GLY A 96 3.32 -15.58 -9.09
C GLY A 96 2.71 -15.12 -7.76
N GLY A 97 2.57 -13.81 -7.53
CA GLY A 97 1.91 -13.25 -6.35
C GLY A 97 0.46 -13.69 -6.22
N THR A 98 -0.26 -13.87 -7.34
CA THR A 98 -1.64 -14.40 -7.32
C THR A 98 -1.70 -15.85 -6.84
N GLN A 99 -0.59 -16.58 -6.89
CA GLN A 99 -0.51 -17.99 -6.55
C GLN A 99 0.09 -18.23 -5.16
N ARG A 100 1.22 -17.57 -4.86
CA ARG A 100 1.96 -17.77 -3.60
C ARG A 100 1.27 -17.10 -2.42
N LEU A 101 0.68 -15.91 -2.61
CA LEU A 101 0.08 -15.17 -1.50
C LEU A 101 -1.12 -15.93 -0.89
N PRO A 102 -2.13 -16.41 -1.66
CA PRO A 102 -3.23 -17.20 -1.10
C PRO A 102 -2.77 -18.46 -0.35
N ARG A 103 -1.68 -19.08 -0.79
CA ARG A 103 -1.12 -20.29 -0.18
C ARG A 103 -0.34 -20.05 1.11
N LEU A 104 0.14 -18.82 1.32
CA LEU A 104 0.87 -18.42 2.51
C LEU A 104 -0.03 -17.80 3.57
N VAL A 105 -0.96 -16.93 3.19
CA VAL A 105 -1.77 -16.16 4.16
C VAL A 105 -3.26 -16.56 4.19
N GLY A 106 -3.65 -17.53 3.37
CA GLY A 106 -5.04 -17.94 3.12
C GLY A 106 -5.77 -17.04 2.12
N LEU A 107 -6.80 -17.57 1.48
CA LEU A 107 -7.47 -16.89 0.37
C LEU A 107 -8.10 -15.57 0.79
N ARG A 108 -8.74 -15.51 1.97
CA ARG A 108 -9.39 -14.28 2.47
C ARG A 108 -8.42 -13.10 2.57
N LYS A 109 -7.27 -13.31 3.24
CA LYS A 109 -6.28 -12.24 3.45
C LYS A 109 -5.60 -11.87 2.14
N ALA A 110 -5.32 -12.85 1.28
CA ALA A 110 -4.74 -12.59 -0.03
C ALA A 110 -5.67 -11.76 -0.93
N LEU A 111 -6.97 -12.06 -0.97
CA LEU A 111 -7.96 -11.25 -1.70
C LEU A 111 -8.03 -9.84 -1.13
N GLU A 112 -7.97 -9.66 0.19
CA GLU A 112 -7.93 -8.32 0.79
C GLU A 112 -6.67 -7.54 0.38
N MET A 113 -5.50 -8.16 0.47
CA MET A 113 -4.22 -7.54 0.09
C MET A 113 -4.17 -7.17 -1.39
N ILE A 114 -4.60 -8.06 -2.27
CA ILE A 114 -4.53 -7.87 -3.74
C ILE A 114 -5.64 -6.91 -4.19
N LEU A 115 -6.90 -7.24 -3.94
CA LEU A 115 -8.06 -6.51 -4.49
C LEU A 115 -8.17 -5.08 -3.93
N MET A 116 -7.81 -4.88 -2.66
CA MET A 116 -7.83 -3.56 -2.05
C MET A 116 -6.46 -2.87 -2.06
N SER A 117 -5.43 -3.53 -2.61
CA SER A 117 -4.04 -3.06 -2.54
C SER A 117 -3.66 -2.64 -1.11
N LYS A 118 -4.06 -3.46 -0.13
CA LYS A 118 -3.89 -3.20 1.30
C LYS A 118 -2.45 -3.56 1.70
N LEU A 119 -1.82 -2.64 2.43
CA LEU A 119 -0.48 -2.82 2.96
C LEU A 119 -0.52 -3.49 4.34
N VAL A 120 0.47 -4.33 4.62
CA VAL A 120 0.65 -5.06 5.88
C VAL A 120 2.02 -4.72 6.44
N TYR A 121 2.06 -4.33 7.72
CA TYR A 121 3.31 -4.04 8.43
C TYR A 121 3.95 -5.33 8.98
N GLY A 122 5.27 -5.33 9.16
CA GLY A 122 6.06 -6.50 9.58
C GLY A 122 5.48 -7.26 10.78
N ASP A 123 5.09 -6.55 11.85
CA ASP A 123 4.51 -7.19 13.04
C ASP A 123 3.23 -7.98 12.73
N ASN A 124 2.34 -7.39 11.92
CA ASN A 124 1.10 -8.05 11.48
C ASN A 124 1.39 -9.16 10.47
N ALA A 125 2.43 -9.00 9.64
CA ALA A 125 2.84 -9.98 8.65
C ALA A 125 3.27 -11.30 9.28
N ARG A 126 3.94 -11.25 10.45
CA ARG A 126 4.36 -12.45 11.18
C ARG A 126 3.17 -13.28 11.67
N GLY A 127 2.14 -12.62 12.18
CA GLY A 127 0.90 -13.25 12.67
C GLY A 127 0.00 -13.83 11.58
N MET A 128 0.35 -13.65 10.31
CA MET A 128 -0.40 -14.22 9.17
C MET A 128 0.46 -15.10 8.27
N ASP A 129 1.63 -15.55 8.74
CA ASP A 129 2.59 -16.38 7.98
C ASP A 129 3.11 -15.73 6.68
N LEU A 130 2.94 -14.42 6.52
CA LEU A 130 3.53 -13.70 5.40
C LEU A 130 5.05 -13.58 5.56
N VAL A 131 5.52 -13.42 6.81
CA VAL A 131 6.94 -13.52 7.17
C VAL A 131 7.13 -14.56 8.27
N ASP A 132 8.29 -15.21 8.27
CA ASP A 132 8.63 -16.31 9.17
C ASP A 132 9.29 -15.83 10.47
N GLY A 133 9.89 -14.64 10.47
CA GLY A 133 10.55 -14.06 11.63
C GLY A 133 10.69 -12.54 11.56
N ILE A 134 10.80 -11.91 12.74
CA ILE A 134 11.08 -10.49 12.91
C ILE A 134 12.47 -10.33 13.53
N SER A 135 13.24 -9.35 13.05
CA SER A 135 14.57 -9.00 13.57
C SER A 135 14.72 -7.49 13.62
N SER A 136 15.64 -6.98 14.44
CA SER A 136 16.11 -5.60 14.31
C SER A 136 16.88 -5.42 13.00
N ALA A 137 16.94 -4.19 12.48
CA ALA A 137 17.62 -3.86 11.23
C ALA A 137 19.10 -4.29 11.25
N ASP A 138 19.81 -4.02 12.34
CA ASP A 138 21.24 -4.33 12.49
C ASP A 138 21.55 -5.83 12.41
N LEU A 139 20.62 -6.68 12.89
CA LEU A 139 20.79 -8.13 12.93
C LEU A 139 20.12 -8.84 11.76
N LEU A 140 19.33 -8.14 10.94
CA LEU A 140 18.45 -8.74 9.94
C LEU A 140 19.17 -9.71 9.01
N THR A 141 20.31 -9.28 8.45
CA THR A 141 21.09 -10.10 7.52
C THR A 141 21.72 -11.31 8.24
N THR A 142 22.17 -11.13 9.47
CA THR A 142 22.76 -12.20 10.30
C THR A 142 21.71 -13.25 10.62
N THR A 143 20.52 -12.82 11.06
CA THR A 143 19.37 -13.69 11.34
C THR A 143 18.95 -14.47 10.10
N ALA A 144 18.83 -13.81 8.94
CA ALA A 144 18.51 -14.48 7.68
C ALA A 144 19.57 -15.51 7.26
N CYS A 145 20.86 -15.23 7.48
CA CYS A 145 21.94 -16.18 7.20
C CYS A 145 21.89 -17.40 8.11
N HIS A 146 21.63 -17.21 9.41
CA HIS A 146 21.42 -18.32 10.34
C HIS A 146 20.21 -19.16 9.93
N TRP A 147 19.11 -18.53 9.55
CA TRP A 147 17.93 -19.24 9.04
C TRP A 147 18.23 -20.07 7.79
N ALA A 148 19.01 -19.53 6.85
CA ALA A 148 19.42 -20.27 5.66
C ALA A 148 20.30 -21.48 5.99
N LYS A 149 21.22 -21.33 6.95
CA LYS A 149 22.05 -22.43 7.47
C LYS A 149 21.20 -23.50 8.17
N ASP A 150 20.19 -23.09 8.94
CA ASP A 150 19.26 -24.01 9.59
C ASP A 150 18.45 -24.83 8.58
N ILE A 151 17.97 -24.20 7.50
CA ILE A 151 17.28 -24.92 6.42
C ILE A 151 18.24 -25.92 5.75
N LEU A 152 19.48 -25.50 5.47
CA LEU A 152 20.49 -26.37 4.85
C LEU A 152 20.87 -27.56 5.76
N ALA A 153 20.92 -27.34 7.07
CA ALA A 153 21.19 -28.36 8.08
C ALA A 153 19.93 -29.18 8.48
N HIS A 154 18.82 -29.04 7.75
CA HIS A 154 17.55 -29.71 8.01
C HIS A 154 16.94 -29.46 9.41
N ARG A 155 17.33 -28.37 10.08
CA ARG A 155 16.75 -27.93 11.36
C ARG A 155 15.44 -27.16 11.17
N ARG A 156 15.18 -26.70 9.95
CA ARG A 156 13.95 -26.03 9.53
C ARG A 156 13.49 -26.60 8.18
N PRO A 157 12.18 -26.66 7.91
CA PRO A 157 11.68 -27.13 6.63
C PRO A 157 12.09 -26.17 5.51
N ARG A 158 12.42 -26.74 4.34
CA ARG A 158 12.57 -25.98 3.10
C ARG A 158 11.19 -25.82 2.46
N THR A 159 10.51 -24.73 2.77
CA THR A 159 9.16 -24.45 2.26
C THR A 159 9.19 -23.99 0.80
N VAL A 160 8.29 -24.54 -0.01
CA VAL A 160 8.03 -24.09 -1.39
C VAL A 160 6.62 -23.50 -1.43
N SER A 161 6.54 -22.17 -1.44
CA SER A 161 5.30 -21.42 -1.27
C SER A 161 4.27 -21.74 -2.36
N LEU A 162 4.71 -21.95 -3.61
CA LEU A 162 3.84 -22.20 -4.75
C LEU A 162 2.99 -23.47 -4.63
N TYR A 163 3.47 -24.48 -3.90
CA TYR A 163 2.79 -25.76 -3.73
C TYR A 163 2.21 -25.97 -2.33
N ARG A 164 2.30 -24.95 -1.46
CA ARG A 164 1.72 -25.02 -0.11
C ARG A 164 0.18 -25.08 -0.18
N THR A 165 -0.42 -25.89 0.68
CA THR A 165 -1.87 -26.09 0.76
C THR A 165 -2.45 -25.90 2.16
N ASP A 166 -1.62 -25.74 3.19
CA ASP A 166 -2.04 -25.69 4.61
C ASP A 166 -3.11 -24.63 4.90
N TRP A 167 -3.01 -23.48 4.22
CA TRP A 167 -3.90 -22.33 4.39
C TRP A 167 -5.01 -22.24 3.36
N LEU A 168 -5.09 -23.18 2.42
CA LEU A 168 -6.14 -23.16 1.41
C LEU A 168 -7.43 -23.75 1.94
N GLU A 169 -8.50 -23.01 1.76
CA GLU A 169 -9.84 -23.48 2.03
C GLU A 169 -10.23 -24.60 1.04
N PRO A 170 -11.10 -25.54 1.46
CA PRO A 170 -11.67 -26.52 0.53
C PRO A 170 -12.28 -25.85 -0.69
N LEU A 171 -12.13 -26.47 -1.86
CA LEU A 171 -12.49 -25.87 -3.15
C LEU A 171 -13.92 -25.28 -3.19
N PRO A 172 -14.97 -25.93 -2.65
CA PRO A 172 -16.32 -25.34 -2.63
C PRO A 172 -16.38 -24.02 -1.85
N LYS A 173 -15.73 -23.97 -0.69
CA LYS A 173 -15.68 -22.76 0.15
C LYS A 173 -14.84 -21.66 -0.53
N ALA A 174 -13.72 -22.03 -1.14
CA ALA A 174 -12.88 -21.09 -1.88
C ALA A 174 -13.65 -20.47 -3.06
N LYS A 175 -14.39 -21.27 -3.84
CA LYS A 175 -15.24 -20.79 -4.93
C LYS A 175 -16.31 -19.80 -4.45
N MET A 176 -16.96 -20.09 -3.33
CA MET A 176 -17.90 -19.14 -2.74
C MET A 176 -17.21 -17.81 -2.40
N MET A 177 -16.03 -17.84 -1.78
CA MET A 177 -15.29 -16.62 -1.43
C MET A 177 -14.89 -15.81 -2.66
N LEU A 178 -14.47 -16.47 -3.73
CA LEU A 178 -14.16 -15.83 -5.02
C LEU A 178 -15.39 -15.18 -5.64
N GLU A 179 -16.55 -15.84 -5.61
CA GLU A 179 -17.80 -15.27 -6.14
C GLU A 179 -18.23 -14.02 -5.37
N HIS A 180 -18.16 -14.05 -4.03
CA HIS A 180 -18.40 -12.85 -3.22
C HIS A 180 -17.43 -11.72 -3.57
N ALA A 181 -16.15 -12.04 -3.84
CA ALA A 181 -15.17 -11.05 -4.27
C ALA A 181 -15.48 -10.48 -5.67
N ARG A 182 -16.00 -11.29 -6.61
CA ARG A 182 -16.45 -10.82 -7.94
C ARG A 182 -17.60 -9.83 -7.81
N VAL A 183 -18.64 -10.18 -7.03
CA VAL A 183 -19.81 -9.33 -6.80
C VAL A 183 -19.39 -8.01 -6.16
N LYS A 184 -18.54 -8.06 -5.13
CA LYS A 184 -18.02 -6.86 -4.46
C LYS A 184 -17.22 -5.97 -5.43
N SER A 185 -16.34 -6.57 -6.23
CA SER A 185 -15.50 -5.84 -7.19
C SER A 185 -16.33 -5.16 -8.28
N LYS A 186 -17.34 -5.86 -8.84
CA LYS A 186 -18.29 -5.29 -9.80
C LYS A 186 -19.08 -4.12 -9.22
N LYS A 187 -19.50 -4.22 -7.96
CA LYS A 187 -20.23 -3.15 -7.27
C LYS A 187 -19.37 -1.91 -7.02
N GLN A 188 -18.10 -2.10 -6.65
CA GLN A 188 -17.20 -0.99 -6.33
C GLN A 188 -16.68 -0.27 -7.58
N ALA A 189 -16.38 -1.02 -8.64
CA ALA A 189 -15.78 -0.45 -9.85
C ALA A 189 -16.27 -1.20 -11.11
N PRO A 190 -17.51 -0.95 -11.58
CA PRO A 190 -18.10 -1.70 -12.70
C PRO A 190 -17.33 -1.54 -14.01
N ASN A 191 -16.61 -0.42 -14.17
CA ASN A 191 -15.86 -0.10 -15.38
C ASN A 191 -14.47 -0.77 -15.43
N LEU A 192 -14.00 -1.35 -14.31
CA LEU A 192 -12.67 -1.94 -14.20
C LEU A 192 -12.72 -3.46 -14.40
N LYS A 193 -11.95 -3.94 -15.38
CA LYS A 193 -11.87 -5.38 -15.72
C LYS A 193 -10.77 -6.12 -14.96
N HIS A 194 -9.64 -5.47 -14.71
CA HIS A 194 -8.45 -6.10 -14.10
C HIS A 194 -8.70 -6.76 -12.73
N PRO A 195 -9.61 -6.29 -11.83
CA PRO A 195 -9.85 -6.99 -10.57
C PRO A 195 -10.54 -8.34 -10.80
N LEU A 196 -11.46 -8.44 -11.76
CA LEU A 196 -12.14 -9.68 -12.09
C LEU A 196 -11.18 -10.68 -12.73
N VAL A 197 -10.34 -10.20 -13.66
CA VAL A 197 -9.28 -11.02 -14.26
C VAL A 197 -8.32 -11.55 -13.20
N CYS A 198 -7.98 -10.73 -12.20
CA CYS A 198 -7.15 -11.18 -11.08
C CYS A 198 -7.81 -12.31 -10.28
N ILE A 199 -9.12 -12.24 -10.04
CA ILE A 199 -9.88 -13.30 -9.37
C ILE A 199 -9.88 -14.58 -10.23
N ASP A 200 -10.06 -14.44 -11.55
CA ASP A 200 -10.01 -15.58 -12.50
C ASP A 200 -8.66 -16.29 -12.50
N VAL A 201 -7.56 -15.55 -12.35
CA VAL A 201 -6.20 -16.09 -12.27
C VAL A 201 -5.97 -16.82 -10.94
N ILE A 202 -6.48 -16.29 -9.84
CA ILE A 202 -6.41 -16.97 -8.53
C ILE A 202 -7.22 -18.27 -8.56
N GLU A 203 -8.44 -18.24 -9.11
CA GLU A 203 -9.29 -19.43 -9.22
C GLU A 203 -8.64 -20.54 -10.04
N GLU A 204 -7.96 -20.19 -11.14
CA GLU A 204 -7.22 -21.13 -11.97
C GLU A 204 -6.22 -21.96 -11.15
N GLY A 205 -5.52 -21.31 -10.22
CA GLY A 205 -4.53 -21.94 -9.36
C GLY A 205 -5.10 -22.92 -8.37
N LEU A 206 -6.35 -22.71 -7.96
CA LEU A 206 -7.08 -23.58 -7.06
C LEU A 206 -7.69 -24.77 -7.79
N VAL A 207 -8.13 -24.59 -9.04
CA VAL A 207 -8.82 -25.63 -9.82
C VAL A 207 -7.85 -26.50 -10.61
N HIS A 208 -6.94 -25.88 -11.37
CA HIS A 208 -6.05 -26.58 -12.31
C HIS A 208 -4.58 -26.62 -11.83
N GLY A 209 -4.32 -26.08 -10.64
CA GLY A 209 -3.03 -26.10 -10.00
C GLY A 209 -2.14 -24.90 -10.36
N PRO A 210 -1.04 -24.71 -9.59
CA PRO A 210 -0.26 -23.47 -9.64
C PRO A 210 0.44 -23.23 -10.98
N ARG A 211 0.95 -24.28 -11.65
CA ARG A 211 1.67 -24.12 -12.92
C ARG A 211 0.77 -23.60 -14.04
N ALA A 212 -0.44 -24.14 -14.18
CA ALA A 212 -1.41 -23.65 -15.16
C ALA A 212 -1.76 -22.18 -14.90
N ALA A 213 -1.91 -21.83 -13.63
CA ALA A 213 -2.24 -20.47 -13.22
C ALA A 213 -1.12 -19.46 -13.42
N LEU A 214 0.16 -19.83 -13.27
CA LEU A 214 1.29 -18.94 -13.61
C LEU A 214 1.32 -18.56 -15.10
N TRP A 215 0.94 -19.49 -15.98
CA TRP A 215 0.78 -19.20 -17.41
C TRP A 215 -0.40 -18.26 -17.66
N LYS A 216 -1.54 -18.50 -17.00
CA LYS A 216 -2.72 -17.62 -17.08
C LYS A 216 -2.41 -16.23 -16.53
N GLU A 217 -1.69 -16.12 -15.41
CA GLU A 217 -1.21 -14.89 -14.81
C GLU A 217 -0.35 -14.10 -15.79
N SER A 218 0.66 -14.76 -16.38
CA SER A 218 1.56 -14.14 -17.36
C SER A 218 0.81 -13.60 -18.58
N LYS A 219 -0.13 -14.38 -19.11
CA LYS A 219 -0.97 -13.97 -20.26
C LYS A 219 -1.87 -12.78 -19.90
N ALA A 220 -2.58 -12.88 -18.77
CA ALA A 220 -3.48 -11.84 -18.30
C ALA A 220 -2.74 -10.52 -18.02
N LEU A 221 -1.55 -10.58 -17.41
CA LEU A 221 -0.71 -9.40 -17.21
C LEU A 221 -0.33 -8.74 -18.53
N HIS A 222 0.07 -9.54 -19.52
CA HIS A 222 0.45 -9.04 -20.84
C HIS A 222 -0.72 -8.31 -21.52
N GLU A 223 -1.92 -8.88 -21.47
CA GLU A 223 -3.13 -8.26 -22.01
C GLU A 223 -3.53 -6.99 -21.26
N LEU A 224 -3.55 -7.03 -19.92
CA LEU A 224 -3.93 -5.87 -19.09
C LEU A 224 -2.97 -4.70 -19.26
N ARG A 225 -1.68 -4.96 -19.41
CA ARG A 225 -0.66 -3.93 -19.67
C ARG A 225 -0.90 -3.16 -20.97
N GLN A 226 -1.54 -3.79 -21.96
CA GLN A 226 -1.88 -3.16 -23.24
C GLN A 226 -3.22 -2.42 -23.20
N SER A 227 -3.97 -2.50 -22.09
CA SER A 227 -5.27 -1.85 -21.96
C SER A 227 -5.16 -0.33 -21.76
N ASP A 228 -6.15 0.40 -22.26
CA ASP A 228 -6.23 1.85 -22.05
C ASP A 228 -6.49 2.22 -20.59
N THR A 229 -7.14 1.32 -19.83
CA THR A 229 -7.32 1.47 -18.40
C THR A 229 -5.98 1.48 -17.67
N CYS A 230 -5.07 0.56 -17.99
CA CYS A 230 -3.70 0.57 -17.45
C CYS A 230 -2.97 1.85 -17.81
N ARG A 231 -2.98 2.26 -19.08
CA ARG A 231 -2.35 3.53 -19.52
C ARG A 231 -2.87 4.73 -18.76
N SER A 232 -4.20 4.82 -18.60
CA SER A 232 -4.86 5.93 -17.92
C SER A 232 -4.56 5.97 -16.43
N LEU A 233 -4.56 4.82 -15.75
CA LEU A 233 -4.24 4.73 -14.32
C LEU A 233 -2.77 5.07 -14.05
N VAL A 234 -1.85 4.54 -14.86
CA VAL A 234 -0.42 4.89 -14.77
C VAL A 234 -0.22 6.39 -15.00
N TYR A 235 -0.89 6.98 -15.99
CA TYR A 235 -0.85 8.41 -16.25
C TYR A 235 -1.36 9.23 -15.05
N PHE A 236 -2.48 8.83 -14.46
CA PHE A 236 -3.04 9.48 -13.27
C PHE A 236 -2.06 9.43 -12.08
N PHE A 237 -1.43 8.28 -11.82
CA PHE A 237 -0.40 8.13 -10.79
C PHE A 237 0.83 9.00 -11.04
N ALA A 238 1.30 9.06 -12.29
CA ALA A 238 2.41 9.93 -12.66
C ALA A 238 2.08 11.41 -12.38
N ARG A 239 0.83 11.83 -12.62
CA ARG A 239 0.36 13.20 -12.33
C ARG A 239 0.16 13.51 -10.86
N GLN A 240 -0.05 12.52 -9.99
CA GLN A 240 -0.10 12.76 -8.55
C GLN A 240 1.23 13.29 -7.99
N ARG A 241 2.33 13.22 -8.74
CA ARG A 241 3.59 13.92 -8.44
C ARG A 241 3.48 15.42 -8.76
N THR A 242 2.43 16.08 -8.27
CA THR A 242 2.19 17.53 -8.44
C THR A 242 3.18 18.40 -7.67
N SER A 243 4.02 17.79 -6.82
CA SER A 243 5.02 18.48 -6.01
C SER A 243 6.17 19.09 -6.80
N LYS A 244 6.28 18.84 -8.12
CA LYS A 244 7.29 19.47 -8.98
C LYS A 244 6.62 20.58 -9.80
N VAL A 245 6.86 21.83 -9.41
CA VAL A 245 6.39 23.02 -10.12
C VAL A 245 7.61 23.73 -10.73
N PRO A 246 7.77 23.67 -12.07
CA PRO A 246 8.91 24.28 -12.75
C PRO A 246 9.08 25.75 -12.37
N GLY A 247 10.31 26.15 -12.07
CA GLY A 247 10.63 27.52 -11.67
C GLY A 247 10.27 27.90 -10.23
N ILE A 248 9.66 27.01 -9.45
CA ILE A 248 9.44 27.21 -8.00
C ILE A 248 10.20 26.16 -7.20
N THR A 249 9.88 24.89 -7.39
CA THR A 249 10.45 23.80 -6.58
C THR A 249 11.87 23.44 -6.99
N ASP A 250 12.29 23.84 -8.19
CA ASP A 250 13.64 23.60 -8.71
C ASP A 250 14.67 24.57 -8.10
N MET A 251 14.21 25.67 -7.51
CA MET A 251 15.06 26.68 -6.86
C MET A 251 15.65 26.22 -5.51
N ARG A 252 15.44 24.94 -5.13
CA ARG A 252 15.90 24.34 -3.86
C ARG A 252 15.49 25.14 -2.62
N LEU A 253 14.31 25.76 -2.66
CA LEU A 253 13.73 26.46 -1.51
C LEU A 253 13.40 25.46 -0.41
N ILE A 254 13.61 25.88 0.84
CA ILE A 254 13.30 25.08 2.02
C ILE A 254 11.94 25.55 2.57
N PRO A 255 10.94 24.67 2.69
CA PRO A 255 9.67 25.02 3.33
C PRO A 255 9.90 25.51 4.75
N ARG A 256 9.29 26.65 5.11
CA ARG A 256 9.30 27.12 6.49
C ARG A 256 8.53 26.15 7.37
N LYS A 257 9.00 25.96 8.59
CA LYS A 257 8.24 25.22 9.61
C LYS A 257 6.99 26.04 9.97
N VAL A 258 5.84 25.39 9.97
CA VAL A 258 4.55 25.98 10.34
C VAL A 258 3.98 25.08 11.43
N ASP A 259 3.88 25.58 12.65
CA ASP A 259 3.35 24.83 13.79
C ASP A 259 1.93 25.30 14.16
N THR A 260 1.64 26.59 13.94
CA THR A 260 0.36 27.21 14.31
C THR A 260 -0.36 27.81 13.10
N PHE A 261 -1.62 27.41 12.91
CA PHE A 261 -2.51 27.93 11.88
C PHE A 261 -3.64 28.77 12.49
N ALA A 262 -4.07 29.81 11.79
CA ALA A 262 -5.36 30.44 12.05
C ALA A 262 -6.31 30.18 10.88
N VAL A 263 -7.52 29.74 11.18
CA VAL A 263 -8.60 29.58 10.22
C VAL A 263 -9.65 30.65 10.51
N VAL A 264 -9.83 31.57 9.57
CA VAL A 264 -10.81 32.66 9.69
C VAL A 264 -12.10 32.22 9.01
N GLY A 265 -13.12 31.91 9.81
CA GLY A 265 -14.39 31.34 9.40
C GLY A 265 -14.61 29.92 9.93
N GLY A 266 -15.66 29.71 10.72
CA GLY A 266 -16.10 28.45 11.33
C GLY A 266 -17.21 27.75 10.55
N GLY A 267 -17.46 28.18 9.31
CA GLY A 267 -18.38 27.54 8.38
C GLY A 267 -18.00 26.10 8.01
N ILE A 268 -18.70 25.52 7.04
CA ILE A 268 -18.50 24.12 6.61
C ILE A 268 -17.04 23.88 6.18
N LEU A 269 -16.51 24.75 5.32
CA LEU A 269 -15.13 24.65 4.83
C LEU A 269 -14.09 24.88 5.94
N GLY A 270 -14.26 25.95 6.73
CA GLY A 270 -13.33 26.29 7.80
C GLY A 270 -13.21 25.20 8.86
N SER A 271 -14.35 24.63 9.29
CA SER A 271 -14.37 23.48 10.20
C SER A 271 -13.69 22.23 9.61
N SER A 272 -13.81 21.99 8.30
CA SER A 272 -13.17 20.85 7.62
C SER A 272 -11.65 21.04 7.52
N ILE A 273 -11.19 22.25 7.19
CA ILE A 273 -9.77 22.63 7.17
C ILE A 273 -9.17 22.51 8.56
N ALA A 274 -9.84 23.08 9.58
CA ALA A 274 -9.42 22.96 10.97
C ALA A 274 -9.30 21.49 11.39
N THR A 275 -10.28 20.65 11.02
CA THR A 275 -10.24 19.20 11.29
C THR A 275 -9.03 18.53 10.64
N ALA A 276 -8.71 18.83 9.37
CA ALA A 276 -7.57 18.24 8.68
C ALA A 276 -6.22 18.64 9.30
N LEU A 277 -6.11 19.89 9.75
CA LEU A 277 -4.90 20.41 10.40
C LEU A 277 -4.67 19.78 11.78
N ILE A 278 -5.69 19.73 12.64
CA ILE A 278 -5.54 19.10 13.98
C ILE A 278 -5.31 17.60 13.91
N LEU A 279 -5.89 16.89 12.91
CA LEU A 279 -5.59 15.47 12.66
C LEU A 279 -4.13 15.24 12.27
N SER A 280 -3.49 16.24 11.67
CA SER A 280 -2.06 16.25 11.34
C SER A 280 -1.19 16.78 12.49
N ASN A 281 -1.78 16.97 13.68
CA ASN A 281 -1.13 17.45 14.90
C ASN A 281 -0.60 18.90 14.82
N TYR A 282 -1.30 19.78 14.09
CA TYR A 282 -1.07 21.23 14.11
C TYR A 282 -1.99 21.93 15.10
N SER A 283 -1.50 23.03 15.70
CA SER A 283 -2.32 23.93 16.53
C SER A 283 -3.15 24.84 15.62
N VAL A 284 -4.45 24.97 15.91
CA VAL A 284 -5.38 25.74 15.09
C VAL A 284 -6.15 26.75 15.95
N ILE A 285 -6.12 28.01 15.54
CA ILE A 285 -6.98 29.07 16.07
C ILE A 285 -8.15 29.26 15.10
N LEU A 286 -9.36 28.93 15.53
CA LEU A 286 -10.58 29.13 14.76
C LEU A 286 -11.20 30.46 15.14
N LYS A 287 -11.18 31.43 14.22
CA LYS A 287 -11.75 32.76 14.43
C LYS A 287 -13.12 32.88 13.78
N GLU A 288 -14.11 33.36 14.54
CA GLU A 288 -15.44 33.70 14.05
C GLU A 288 -15.87 35.11 14.45
N LEU A 289 -16.97 35.61 13.89
CA LEU A 289 -17.55 36.90 14.28
C LEU A 289 -18.42 36.79 15.54
N ASP A 290 -19.30 35.79 15.54
CA ASP A 290 -20.32 35.62 16.56
C ASP A 290 -20.04 34.37 17.41
N GLU A 291 -20.36 34.44 18.70
CA GLU A 291 -20.22 33.30 19.61
C GLU A 291 -21.03 32.08 19.15
N LYS A 292 -22.25 32.30 18.65
CA LYS A 292 -23.09 31.23 18.09
C LYS A 292 -22.42 30.55 16.89
N ALA A 293 -21.80 31.33 16.01
CA ALA A 293 -21.11 30.80 14.84
C ALA A 293 -19.84 30.03 15.25
N LEU A 294 -19.09 30.57 16.21
CA LEU A 294 -17.91 29.92 16.77
C LEU A 294 -18.23 28.56 17.38
N LEU A 295 -19.25 28.50 18.26
CA LEU A 295 -19.70 27.25 18.88
C LEU A 295 -20.15 26.24 17.82
N THR A 296 -20.89 26.69 16.81
CA THR A 296 -21.32 25.83 15.69
C THR A 296 -20.12 25.26 14.92
N GLY A 297 -19.08 26.08 14.67
CA GLY A 297 -17.86 25.65 14.00
C GLY A 297 -17.09 24.61 14.79
N ILE A 298 -16.90 24.84 16.10
CA ILE A 298 -16.24 23.89 17.01
C ILE A 298 -17.03 22.58 17.11
N LEU A 299 -18.37 22.65 17.19
CA LEU A 299 -19.22 21.47 17.18
C LEU A 299 -19.05 20.65 15.89
N ARG A 300 -18.96 21.30 14.73
CA ARG A 300 -18.68 20.60 13.46
C ARG A 300 -17.33 19.89 13.45
N VAL A 301 -16.28 20.55 13.96
CA VAL A 301 -14.96 19.92 14.13
C VAL A 301 -15.08 18.67 15.00
N LYS A 302 -15.79 18.75 16.13
CA LYS A 302 -16.02 17.62 17.03
C LYS A 302 -16.79 16.48 16.34
N VAL A 303 -17.85 16.78 15.60
CA VAL A 303 -18.62 15.78 14.84
C VAL A 303 -17.75 15.09 13.80
N ASN A 304 -16.95 15.84 13.04
CA ASN A 304 -16.03 15.27 12.06
C ASN A 304 -15.04 14.29 12.72
N LEU A 305 -14.44 14.67 13.86
CA LEU A 305 -13.54 13.80 14.61
C LEU A 305 -14.25 12.53 15.12
N GLN A 306 -15.48 12.64 15.61
CA GLN A 306 -16.28 11.49 16.03
C GLN A 306 -16.55 10.53 14.87
N ASP A 307 -16.78 11.03 13.66
CA ASP A 307 -16.96 10.19 12.48
C ASP A 307 -15.66 9.46 12.08
N HIS A 308 -14.50 10.07 12.29
CA HIS A 308 -13.20 9.38 12.16
C HIS A 308 -13.02 8.26 13.21
N VAL A 309 -13.54 8.42 14.43
CA VAL A 309 -13.57 7.36 15.44
C VAL A 309 -14.50 6.22 15.03
N LYS A 310 -15.72 6.53 14.57
CA LYS A 310 -16.68 5.51 14.07
C LYS A 310 -16.12 4.73 12.89
N GLN A 311 -15.34 5.38 12.03
CA GLN A 311 -14.65 4.74 10.89
C GLN A 311 -13.41 3.92 11.29
N GLY A 312 -13.04 3.90 12.57
CA GLY A 312 -11.84 3.21 13.07
C GLY A 312 -10.51 3.86 12.65
N LYS A 313 -10.54 5.11 12.18
CA LYS A 313 -9.34 5.87 11.76
C LYS A 313 -8.68 6.62 12.92
N LEU A 314 -9.40 6.83 14.02
CA LEU A 314 -8.91 7.52 15.22
C LEU A 314 -9.30 6.74 16.48
N ALA A 315 -8.37 6.60 17.42
CA ALA A 315 -8.66 6.02 18.74
C ALA A 315 -9.38 7.04 19.63
N GLU A 316 -10.43 6.61 20.33
CA GLU A 316 -11.27 7.47 21.17
C GLU A 316 -10.48 8.23 22.25
N VAL A 317 -9.48 7.58 22.85
CA VAL A 317 -8.58 8.17 23.86
C VAL A 317 -7.80 9.39 23.32
N LYS A 318 -7.61 9.49 22.00
CA LYS A 318 -6.90 10.61 21.36
C LYS A 318 -7.82 11.79 21.01
N LEU A 319 -9.14 11.63 21.08
CA LEU A 319 -10.08 12.64 20.59
C LEU A 319 -9.97 13.95 21.37
N ASP A 320 -9.98 13.89 22.70
CA ASP A 320 -9.89 15.11 23.53
C ASP A 320 -8.56 15.83 23.37
N LYS A 321 -7.47 15.06 23.22
CA LYS A 321 -6.12 15.61 22.96
C LYS A 321 -6.03 16.31 21.60
N ILE A 322 -6.68 15.78 20.56
CA ILE A 322 -6.68 16.40 19.23
C ILE A 322 -7.61 17.62 19.22
N LEU A 323 -8.77 17.52 19.88
CA LEU A 323 -9.71 18.63 19.96
C LEU A 323 -9.11 19.83 20.72
N SER A 324 -8.27 19.59 21.73
CA SER A 324 -7.60 20.67 22.47
C SER A 324 -6.59 21.46 21.64
N LEU A 325 -6.15 20.95 20.48
CA LEU A 325 -5.35 21.70 19.51
C LEU A 325 -6.16 22.78 18.78
N CYS A 326 -7.50 22.71 18.82
CA CYS A 326 -8.39 23.71 18.22
C CYS A 326 -8.88 24.69 19.29
N LYS A 327 -8.43 25.94 19.21
CA LYS A 327 -8.86 27.03 20.09
C LYS A 327 -9.79 27.98 19.35
N GLY A 328 -10.99 28.20 19.89
CA GLY A 328 -11.92 29.20 19.37
C GLY A 328 -11.64 30.60 19.88
N VAL A 329 -11.71 31.60 19.01
CA VAL A 329 -11.58 33.03 19.37
C VAL A 329 -12.57 33.89 18.57
N LEU A 330 -13.02 35.00 19.15
CA LEU A 330 -13.88 36.00 18.47
C LEU A 330 -13.06 37.15 17.88
N HIS A 331 -11.94 37.47 18.52
CA HIS A 331 -11.02 38.52 18.10
C HIS A 331 -9.68 37.93 17.66
N TYR A 332 -8.78 38.77 17.18
CA TYR A 332 -7.45 38.38 16.71
C TYR A 332 -6.46 38.03 17.83
N GLU A 333 -6.96 37.55 18.96
CA GLU A 333 -6.14 37.11 20.08
C GLU A 333 -5.35 35.85 19.69
N GLY A 334 -4.05 35.84 19.98
CA GLY A 334 -3.15 34.75 19.60
C GLY A 334 -2.64 34.80 18.16
N PHE A 335 -3.12 35.73 17.32
CA PHE A 335 -2.66 35.84 15.91
C PHE A 335 -1.20 36.31 15.77
N ARG A 336 -0.61 36.87 16.83
CA ARG A 336 0.80 37.27 16.84
C ARG A 336 1.78 36.09 16.72
N GLU A 337 1.33 34.89 17.12
CA GLU A 337 2.14 33.66 17.14
C GLU A 337 1.75 32.70 16.01
N VAL A 338 0.88 33.13 15.09
CA VAL A 338 0.40 32.31 13.98
C VAL A 338 1.38 32.37 12.82
N ASP A 339 1.79 31.20 12.34
CA ASP A 339 2.73 31.05 11.21
C ASP A 339 2.01 31.18 9.86
N MET A 340 0.75 30.74 9.78
CA MET A 340 -0.05 30.74 8.55
C MET A 340 -1.53 30.99 8.82
N VAL A 341 -2.13 31.91 8.06
CA VAL A 341 -3.56 32.22 8.11
C VAL A 341 -4.25 31.67 6.87
N ILE A 342 -5.37 31.00 7.06
CA ILE A 342 -6.25 30.51 6.00
C ILE A 342 -7.59 31.22 6.16
N GLU A 343 -7.89 32.11 5.21
CA GLU A 343 -9.18 32.81 5.16
C GLU A 343 -10.21 31.96 4.43
N VAL A 344 -11.37 31.76 5.06
CA VAL A 344 -12.46 30.96 4.52
C VAL A 344 -13.77 31.72 4.72
N TRP A 345 -13.87 32.87 4.07
CA TRP A 345 -15.06 33.71 4.10
C TRP A 345 -15.96 33.43 2.89
N PHE A 346 -17.28 33.54 3.07
CA PHE A 346 -18.26 33.38 2.01
C PHE A 346 -18.19 34.58 1.05
N LEU A 347 -17.86 34.35 -0.23
CA LEU A 347 -17.90 35.38 -1.29
C LEU A 347 -19.27 36.08 -1.29
N GLN A 348 -19.36 37.24 -0.62
CA GLN A 348 -20.49 38.15 -0.79
C GLN A 348 -20.43 38.60 -2.24
N HIS A 349 -21.33 38.07 -3.06
CA HIS A 349 -21.65 38.66 -4.36
C HIS A 349 -22.24 40.04 -4.08
N ARG A 350 -21.38 41.04 -3.90
CA ARG A 350 -21.72 42.41 -4.25
C ARG A 350 -21.48 42.55 -5.74
N PHE A 351 -22.47 42.11 -6.52
CA PHE A 351 -22.69 42.62 -7.86
C PHE A 351 -23.49 43.92 -7.76
#